data_AF-A0A942PHT6-F1
#
_entry.id   AF-A0A942PHT6-F1
#
_cell.length_a   1.000
_cell.length_b   1.000
_cell.length_c   1.000
_cell.angle_alpha   90.00
_cell.angle_beta   90.00
_cell.angle_gamma   90.00
#
_symmetry.space_group_name_H-M   'P 1'
#
loop_
_entity.id
_entity.type
_entity.pdbx_description
1 polymer ?
#
loop_
_entity_poly.entity_id
_entity_poly.type
_entity_poly.pdbx_seq_one_letter_code
_entity_poly.pdbx_strand_id
1 'polypeptide(L)'
;MIHAAVAQRPSAKLSWRADDRDLGGKRFYFDASGSVQPYGKILSYHYDIAGQSITSSTDKLQYIFHQKGSYPLSFFVVDDLGKHSDTLNQTIDVL
;
A
#
# COMPACT_ATOMS: atom_id res chain seq x y z
N MET A 1 5.21 24.05 -27.82
CA MET A 1 5.74 22.70 -27.51
C MET A 1 4.77 22.04 -26.55
N ILE A 2 3.91 21.16 -27.05
CA ILE A 2 3.05 20.33 -26.20
C ILE A 2 3.87 19.09 -25.82
N HIS A 3 4.42 19.06 -24.60
CA HIS A 3 4.85 17.77 -24.06
C HIS A 3 3.55 16.99 -23.81
N ALA A 4 3.20 16.10 -24.74
CA ALA A 4 2.28 15.03 -24.41
C ALA A 4 2.85 14.39 -23.14
N ALA A 5 2.12 14.47 -22.02
CA ALA A 5 2.47 13.71 -20.84
C ALA A 5 2.51 12.25 -21.29
N VAL A 6 3.72 11.72 -21.49
CA VAL A 6 3.89 10.30 -21.77
C VAL A 6 3.14 9.60 -20.65
N ALA A 7 2.29 8.65 -21.03
CA ALA A 7 1.36 7.92 -20.20
C ALA A 7 2.06 7.15 -19.05
N GLN A 8 2.73 7.84 -18.14
CA GLN A 8 3.55 7.29 -17.09
C GLN A 8 2.66 6.61 -16.04
N ARG A 9 3.03 5.41 -15.64
CA ARG A 9 2.38 4.69 -14.53
C ARG A 9 2.75 5.35 -13.20
N PRO A 10 1.88 5.28 -12.19
CA PRO A 10 2.23 5.74 -10.85
C PRO A 10 3.38 4.91 -10.28
N SER A 11 4.14 5.49 -9.36
CA SER A 11 5.16 4.79 -8.57
C SER A 11 4.61 4.55 -7.16
N ALA A 12 4.53 3.28 -6.76
CA ALA A 12 4.14 2.88 -5.41
C ALA A 12 5.32 3.03 -4.43
N LYS A 13 5.04 3.56 -3.24
CA LYS A 13 5.91 3.44 -2.08
C LYS A 13 5.07 3.05 -0.88
N LEU A 14 5.60 2.13 -0.07
CA LEU A 14 4.94 1.66 1.13
C LEU A 14 5.95 1.51 2.27
N SER A 15 5.57 1.99 3.44
CA SER A 15 6.26 1.75 4.71
C SER A 15 5.24 1.37 5.77
N TRP A 16 5.68 0.73 6.85
CA TRP A 16 4.79 0.41 7.96
C TRP A 16 5.54 0.41 9.30
N ARG A 17 4.76 0.50 10.38
CA ARG A 17 5.23 0.31 11.75
C ARG A 17 4.24 -0.50 12.56
N ALA A 18 4.75 -1.29 13.50
CA ALA A 18 3.94 -2.00 14.48
C ALA A 18 3.71 -1.14 15.73
N ASP A 19 2.57 -1.33 16.38
CA ASP A 19 2.31 -0.89 17.75
C ASP A 19 2.10 -2.12 18.64
N ASP A 20 3.02 -2.29 19.59
CA ASP A 20 3.16 -3.51 20.40
C ASP A 20 2.39 -3.42 21.72
N ARG A 21 1.59 -2.36 21.90
CA ARG A 21 0.84 -2.07 23.13
C ARG A 21 -0.50 -2.79 23.23
N ASP A 22 -0.92 -3.53 22.19
CA ASP A 22 -2.24 -4.14 22.11
C ASP A 22 -2.20 -5.64 22.49
N LEU A 23 -3.00 -6.03 23.48
CA LEU A 23 -3.04 -7.38 24.06
C LEU A 23 -3.88 -8.35 23.20
N GLY A 24 -4.69 -7.86 22.25
CA GLY A 24 -5.58 -8.65 21.39
C GLY A 24 -5.04 -8.98 19.99
N GLY A 25 -3.82 -8.52 19.67
CA GLY A 25 -3.16 -8.66 18.37
C GLY A 25 -2.15 -7.54 18.15
N LYS A 26 -1.22 -7.71 17.20
CA LYS A 26 -0.23 -6.67 16.87
C LYS A 26 -0.79 -5.77 15.78
N ARG A 27 -0.94 -4.49 16.09
CA ARG A 27 -1.48 -3.49 15.15
C ARG A 27 -0.38 -2.92 14.27
N PHE A 28 -0.63 -2.87 12.97
CA PHE A 28 0.27 -2.28 11.99
C PHE A 28 -0.36 -1.04 11.36
N TYR A 29 0.44 -0.01 11.21
CA TYR A 29 0.11 1.23 10.52
C TYR A 29 0.90 1.28 9.22
N PHE A 30 0.20 1.14 8.09
CA PHE A 30 0.75 1.29 6.75
C PHE A 30 0.67 2.74 6.29
N ASP A 31 1.72 3.17 5.62
CA ASP A 31 1.88 4.52 5.09
C ASP A 31 2.38 4.45 3.63
N ALA A 32 1.49 4.80 2.72
CA ALA A 32 1.72 4.86 1.28
C ALA A 32 1.86 6.29 0.75
N SER A 33 2.00 7.29 1.63
CA SER A 33 2.05 8.73 1.27
C SER A 33 3.22 9.10 0.35
N GLY A 34 4.25 8.25 0.29
CA GLY A 34 5.36 8.41 -0.63
C GLY A 34 5.07 7.99 -2.08
N SER A 35 3.88 7.47 -2.37
CA SER A 35 3.48 7.08 -3.73
C SER A 35 3.18 8.31 -4.60
N VAL A 36 3.56 8.29 -5.88
CA VAL A 36 3.51 9.47 -6.76
C VAL A 36 2.99 9.13 -8.15
N GLN A 37 2.10 9.96 -8.68
CA GLN A 37 1.78 10.04 -10.10
C GLN A 37 2.18 11.44 -10.61
N PRO A 38 3.29 11.60 -11.36
CA PRO A 38 3.83 12.90 -11.74
C PRO A 38 2.85 13.85 -12.47
N TYR A 39 1.87 13.29 -13.18
CA TYR A 39 0.93 14.08 -14.00
C TYR A 39 -0.54 13.76 -13.70
N GLY A 40 -0.85 13.39 -12.46
CA GLY A 40 -2.18 12.96 -12.07
C GLY A 40 -2.28 12.75 -10.57
N LYS A 41 -3.27 11.98 -10.14
CA LYS A 41 -3.51 11.68 -8.73
C LYS A 41 -3.66 10.19 -8.52
N ILE A 42 -3.16 9.70 -7.40
CA ILE A 42 -3.47 8.33 -6.95
C ILE A 42 -4.88 8.37 -6.35
N LEU A 43 -5.75 7.49 -6.82
CA LEU A 43 -7.13 7.37 -6.35
C LEU A 43 -7.35 6.20 -5.38
N SER A 44 -6.59 5.12 -5.53
CA SER A 44 -6.76 3.96 -4.67
C SER A 44 -5.46 3.21 -4.39
N TYR A 45 -5.44 2.61 -3.21
CA TYR A 45 -4.34 1.88 -2.61
C TYR A 45 -4.80 0.45 -2.40
N HIS A 46 -4.16 -0.51 -3.08
CA HIS A 46 -4.57 -1.90 -3.10
C HIS A 46 -3.54 -2.73 -2.34
N TYR A 47 -4.01 -3.44 -1.34
CA TYR A 47 -3.22 -4.30 -0.48
C TYR A 47 -3.75 -5.72 -0.58
N ASP A 48 -2.87 -6.70 -0.72
CA ASP A 48 -3.15 -8.09 -0.38
C ASP A 48 -2.31 -8.42 0.85
N ILE A 49 -2.96 -8.58 1.99
CA ILE A 49 -2.31 -8.81 3.28
C ILE A 49 -2.93 -10.05 3.90
N ALA A 50 -2.09 -11.04 4.24
CA ALA A 50 -2.53 -12.28 4.87
C ALA A 50 -3.64 -13.01 4.08
N GLY A 51 -3.64 -12.89 2.74
CA GLY A 51 -4.64 -13.47 1.86
C GLY A 51 -5.97 -12.70 1.80
N GLN A 52 -6.00 -11.48 2.33
CA GLN A 52 -7.14 -10.57 2.26
C GLN A 52 -6.81 -9.39 1.34
N SER A 53 -7.62 -9.22 0.29
CA SER A 53 -7.55 -8.04 -0.57
C SER A 53 -8.31 -6.87 0.05
N ILE A 54 -7.62 -5.74 0.23
CA ILE A 54 -8.13 -4.51 0.82
C ILE A 54 -7.86 -3.36 -0.16
N THR A 55 -8.89 -2.57 -0.45
CA THR A 55 -8.76 -1.33 -1.22
C THR A 55 -9.09 -0.13 -0.33
N SER A 56 -8.18 0.83 -0.27
CA SER A 56 -8.37 2.09 0.46
C SER A 56 -8.38 3.29 -0.50
N SER A 57 -9.16 4.32 -0.17
CA SER A 57 -9.12 5.63 -0.82
C SER A 57 -8.12 6.60 -0.16
N THR A 58 -7.54 6.20 0.98
CA THR A 58 -6.53 6.98 1.70
C THR A 58 -5.18 6.25 1.72
N ASP A 59 -4.12 7.03 1.86
CA ASP A 59 -2.73 6.56 1.89
C ASP A 59 -2.32 5.91 3.22
N LYS A 60 -3.22 5.88 4.22
CA LYS A 60 -3.01 5.23 5.51
C LYS A 60 -3.97 4.05 5.65
N LEU A 61 -3.44 2.91 6.09
CA LEU A 61 -4.23 1.73 6.44
C LEU A 61 -3.81 1.22 7.82
N GLN A 62 -4.78 0.82 8.63
CA GLN A 62 -4.55 0.09 9.87
C GLN A 62 -4.97 -1.36 9.67
N TYR A 63 -4.14 -2.29 10.13
CA TYR A 63 -4.42 -3.73 10.08
C TYR A 63 -3.99 -4.37 11.39
N ILE A 64 -4.75 -5.35 11.88
CA ILE A 64 -4.42 -6.07 13.11
C ILE A 64 -4.12 -7.52 12.74
N PHE A 65 -2.91 -7.97 13.09
CA PHE A 65 -2.55 -9.38 13.02
C PHE A 65 -2.84 -10.03 14.37
N HIS A 66 -3.69 -11.07 14.37
CA HIS A 66 -4.06 -11.78 15.60
C HIS A 66 -3.09 -12.89 15.98
N GLN A 67 -2.20 -13.29 15.08
CA GLN A 67 -1.23 -14.36 15.31
C GLN A 67 0.16 -13.91 14.87
N LYS A 68 1.18 -14.46 15.53
CA LYS A 68 2.57 -14.32 15.12
C LYS A 68 2.80 -15.14 13.86
N GLY A 69 3.66 -14.66 12.99
CA GLY A 69 3.94 -15.32 11.72
C GLY A 69 4.54 -14.40 10.70
N SER A 70 4.81 -14.97 9.53
CA SER A 70 5.33 -14.26 8.37
C SER A 70 4.22 -14.18 7.32
N TYR A 71 3.82 -12.95 6.98
CA TYR A 71 2.68 -12.69 6.11
C TYR A 71 3.16 -12.05 4.80
N PRO A 72 2.82 -12.62 3.63
CA PRO A 72 3.06 -11.96 2.36
C PRO A 72 2.21 -10.69 2.26
N LEU A 73 2.81 -9.64 1.71
CA LEU A 73 2.19 -8.37 1.39
C LEU A 73 2.42 -8.08 -0.10
N SER A 74 1.33 -7.94 -0.86
CA SER A 74 1.37 -7.33 -2.19
C SER A 74 0.74 -5.96 -2.14
N PHE A 75 1.35 -4.96 -2.77
CA PHE A 75 0.83 -3.61 -2.79
C PHE A 75 1.02 -2.91 -4.13
N PHE A 76 -0.01 -2.25 -4.63
CA PHE A 76 0.08 -1.34 -5.77
C PHE A 76 -0.93 -0.19 -5.63
N VAL A 77 -0.73 0.87 -6.40
CA VAL A 77 -1.62 2.03 -6.44
C VAL A 77 -2.24 2.20 -7.82
N VAL A 78 -3.43 2.78 -7.89
CA VAL A 78 -4.12 3.10 -9.15
C VAL A 78 -4.38 4.60 -9.24
N ASP A 79 -4.07 5.19 -10.39
CA ASP A 79 -4.25 6.61 -10.67
C ASP A 79 -5.64 6.97 -11.24
N ASP A 80 -5.84 8.26 -11.48
CA ASP A 80 -7.05 8.86 -12.04
C ASP A 80 -7.30 8.57 -13.52
N LEU A 81 -6.34 7.94 -14.19
CA LEU A 81 -6.48 7.42 -15.55
C LEU A 81 -6.67 5.90 -15.56
N GLY A 82 -6.83 5.27 -14.39
CA GLY A 82 -7.03 3.83 -14.23
C GLY A 82 -5.76 3.00 -14.40
N LYS A 83 -4.56 3.61 -14.40
CA LYS A 83 -3.29 2.89 -14.48
C LYS A 83 -2.79 2.51 -13.11
N HIS A 84 -2.30 1.29 -13.00
CA HIS A 84 -1.61 0.77 -11.83
C HIS A 84 -0.09 0.95 -11.89
N SER A 85 0.53 1.03 -10.72
CA SER A 85 1.98 0.90 -10.54
C SER A 85 2.43 -0.55 -10.75
N ASP A 86 3.74 -0.77 -10.74
CA ASP A 86 4.28 -2.10 -10.46
C ASP A 86 3.88 -2.53 -9.03
N THR A 87 3.79 -3.84 -8.81
CA THR A 87 3.44 -4.41 -7.51
C THR A 87 4.69 -4.52 -6.63
N LEU A 88 4.63 -3.91 -5.45
CA LEU A 88 5.59 -4.15 -4.38
C LEU A 88 5.21 -5.46 -3.69
N ASN A 89 6.15 -6.40 -3.62
CA ASN A 89 6.03 -7.62 -2.83
C ASN A 89 6.96 -7.51 -1.62
N GLN A 90 6.41 -7.75 -0.44
CA GLN A 90 7.11 -7.66 0.83
C GLN A 90 6.65 -8.79 1.76
N THR A 91 7.38 -8.96 2.85
CA THR A 91 7.03 -9.89 3.92
C THR A 91 6.93 -9.12 5.22
N ILE A 92 5.83 -9.32 5.94
CA ILE A 92 5.59 -8.72 7.26
C ILE A 92 5.80 -9.80 8.31
N ASP A 93 6.82 -9.63 9.13
CA ASP A 93 7.06 -10.50 10.27
C ASP A 93 6.39 -9.93 11.52
N VAL A 94 5.46 -10.70 12.06
CA VAL A 94 4.70 -10.41 13.27
C VAL A 94 5.30 -11.24 14.40
N LEU A 95 6.03 -10.56 15.29
CA LEU A 95 6.78 -11.16 16.41
C LEU A 95 6.04 -11.16 17.74
#